data_AF-A0A7M5WQW9-F1
#
_entry.id   AF-A0A7M5WQW9-F1
#
_cell.length_a   1.000
_cell.length_b   1.000
_cell.length_c   1.000
_cell.angle_alpha   90.00
_cell.angle_beta   90.00
_cell.angle_gamma   90.00
#
_symmetry.space_group_name_H-M   'P 1'
#
loop_
_entity.id
_entity.type
_entity.pdbx_description
1 polymer ?
#
loop_
_entity_poly.entity_id
_entity_poly.type
_entity_poly.pdbx_seq_one_letter_code
_entity_poly.pdbx_strand_id
1 'polypeptide(L)'
;MRRAFLFWFNNLDFYNGHKIRTNNSITKVVFSDASEKGYGSFIIEKLGNIVARDNFNYSEKGTSSTYRELLAVKYSLESFYSLLTNQKILWHSDNTNVARIIQIGSRKPHLQNIALDIFKLCLKFDIEITTQWIPREYNQIADQISKYIDYDDWSIDYESFSYIQEKFGKFTFDRFASYTNRKVDSFNSKFYCPGTLGVDSFTCDWSNHFNWLCPPISLIGDTLQHLKSCKGKGVLFVPLWRSAYYWPLITKKEGTFESFVSGYLILQPYFLSNCSSLFKGFTNFNSIALYLDFSSLEKTSK
;
A
#
# COMPACT_ATOMS: atom_id res chain seq x y z
N MET A 1 3.14 25.47 -31.93
CA MET A 1 1.94 24.65 -32.18
C MET A 1 1.64 23.86 -30.89
N ARG A 2 0.47 24.06 -30.28
CA ARG A 2 0.19 23.73 -28.86
C ARG A 2 0.22 22.20 -28.64
N ARG A 3 1.05 21.70 -27.70
CA ARG A 3 1.14 20.26 -27.32
C ARG A 3 -0.22 19.58 -27.09
N ALA A 4 -1.21 20.32 -26.61
CA ALA A 4 -2.58 19.82 -26.46
C ALA A 4 -3.24 19.41 -27.79
N PHE A 5 -2.97 20.13 -28.88
CA PHE A 5 -3.50 19.80 -30.20
C PHE A 5 -2.87 18.52 -30.74
N LEU A 6 -1.54 18.38 -30.62
CA LEU A 6 -0.84 17.14 -30.96
C LEU A 6 -1.31 15.94 -30.13
N PHE A 7 -1.59 16.15 -28.84
CA PHE A 7 -2.18 15.11 -27.99
C PHE A 7 -3.54 14.65 -28.54
N TRP A 8 -4.48 15.56 -28.78
CA TRP A 8 -5.80 15.18 -29.29
C TRP A 8 -5.74 14.61 -30.70
N PHE A 9 -4.94 15.18 -31.60
CA PHE A 9 -4.76 14.67 -32.96
C PHE A 9 -4.23 13.23 -32.95
N ASN A 10 -3.25 12.92 -32.09
CA ASN A 10 -2.66 11.58 -32.02
C ASN A 10 -3.52 10.56 -31.27
N ASN A 11 -4.52 10.98 -30.50
CA ASN A 11 -5.32 10.09 -29.66
C ASN A 11 -6.82 10.15 -29.96
N LEU A 12 -7.23 10.85 -31.03
CA LEU A 12 -8.63 11.08 -31.35
C LEU A 12 -9.37 9.76 -31.52
N ASP A 13 -8.83 8.86 -32.35
CA ASP A 13 -9.43 7.56 -32.65
C ASP A 13 -9.53 6.65 -31.41
N PHE A 14 -8.57 6.77 -30.49
CA PHE A 14 -8.56 6.00 -29.24
C PHE A 14 -9.57 6.52 -28.21
N TYR A 15 -9.95 7.79 -28.26
CA TYR A 15 -10.80 8.46 -27.27
C TYR A 15 -12.18 8.88 -27.80
N ASN A 16 -12.53 8.54 -29.05
CA ASN A 16 -13.79 8.90 -29.71
C ASN A 16 -15.02 8.07 -29.27
N GLY A 17 -15.01 7.52 -28.05
CA GLY A 17 -15.95 6.46 -27.63
C GLY A 17 -16.67 6.68 -26.30
N HIS A 18 -16.64 7.89 -25.73
CA HIS A 18 -17.30 8.11 -24.44
C HIS A 18 -18.81 7.87 -24.53
N LYS A 19 -19.30 6.97 -23.69
CA LYS A 19 -20.74 6.74 -23.52
C LYS A 19 -21.38 8.02 -22.99
N ILE A 20 -22.39 8.51 -23.70
CA ILE A 20 -23.29 9.54 -23.18
C ILE A 20 -24.10 8.88 -22.06
N ARG A 21 -23.68 9.09 -20.80
CA ARG A 21 -24.32 8.50 -19.62
C ARG A 21 -25.52 9.35 -19.21
N THR A 22 -26.64 8.68 -18.90
CA THR A 22 -27.93 9.31 -18.61
C THR A 22 -28.15 9.68 -17.14
N ASN A 23 -27.24 9.29 -16.24
CA ASN A 23 -27.40 9.52 -14.81
C ASN A 23 -26.33 10.49 -14.28
N ASN A 24 -26.76 11.64 -13.78
CA ASN A 24 -25.89 12.76 -13.37
C ASN A 24 -25.49 12.75 -11.89
N SER A 25 -26.01 11.82 -11.09
CA SER A 25 -25.77 11.81 -9.65
C SER A 25 -24.32 11.45 -9.32
N ILE A 26 -23.68 12.26 -8.48
CA ILE A 26 -22.42 11.91 -7.83
C ILE A 26 -22.64 10.64 -7.00
N THR A 27 -21.81 9.62 -7.21
CA THR A 27 -21.93 8.33 -6.53
C THR A 27 -20.92 8.17 -5.39
N LYS A 28 -19.79 8.88 -5.45
CA LYS A 28 -18.76 8.88 -4.40
C LYS A 28 -18.20 10.27 -4.16
N VAL A 29 -17.83 10.55 -2.91
CA VAL A 29 -17.14 11.77 -2.51
C VAL A 29 -15.78 11.39 -1.94
N VAL A 30 -14.72 11.99 -2.47
CA VAL A 30 -13.32 11.69 -2.14
C VAL A 30 -12.64 12.98 -1.69
N PHE A 31 -11.82 12.87 -0.66
CA PHE A 31 -11.00 13.98 -0.13
C PHE A 31 -9.54 13.56 -0.21
N SER A 32 -8.66 14.50 -0.51
CA SER A 32 -7.22 14.25 -0.48
C SER A 32 -6.44 15.44 0.02
N ASP A 33 -5.29 15.16 0.61
CA ASP A 33 -4.28 16.13 0.95
C ASP A 33 -2.87 15.54 0.81
N ALA A 34 -1.86 16.38 0.75
CA ALA A 34 -0.46 15.98 0.75
C ALA A 34 0.37 16.79 1.74
N SER A 35 1.17 16.08 2.52
CA SER A 35 2.20 16.67 3.37
C SER A 35 3.55 16.68 2.67
N GLU A 36 4.60 17.13 3.37
CA GLU A 36 5.99 16.96 2.90
C GLU A 36 6.45 15.51 2.92
N LYS A 37 5.78 14.63 3.68
CA LYS A 37 6.22 13.24 3.90
C LYS A 37 5.47 12.23 3.05
N GLY A 38 4.20 12.46 2.77
CA GLY A 38 3.32 11.53 2.08
C GLY A 38 1.99 12.17 1.69
N TYR A 39 1.10 11.34 1.16
CA TYR A 39 -0.26 11.74 0.82
C TYR A 39 -1.28 10.99 1.66
N GLY A 40 -2.47 11.57 1.76
CA GLY A 40 -3.61 10.94 2.41
C GLY A 40 -4.88 11.24 1.64
N SER A 41 -5.76 10.25 1.54
CA SER A 41 -7.09 10.43 1.01
C SER A 41 -8.09 9.48 1.65
N PHE A 42 -9.35 9.84 1.52
CA PHE A 42 -10.42 8.96 1.96
C PHE A 42 -11.68 9.12 1.12
N ILE A 43 -12.44 8.02 1.02
CA ILE A 43 -13.78 7.97 0.46
C ILE A 43 -14.78 7.96 1.61
N ILE A 44 -15.81 8.80 1.52
CA ILE A 44 -16.93 8.76 2.47
C ILE A 44 -17.83 7.55 2.15
N GLU A 45 -18.03 6.67 3.13
CA GLU A 45 -19.03 5.61 3.08
C GLU A 45 -19.89 5.62 4.35
N LYS A 46 -21.06 4.98 4.26
CA LYS A 46 -22.01 4.89 5.39
C LYS A 46 -21.46 4.17 6.62
N LEU A 47 -20.55 3.22 6.42
CA LEU A 47 -20.03 2.34 7.48
C LEU A 47 -18.64 2.78 7.99
N GLY A 48 -18.13 3.93 7.53
CA GLY A 48 -16.81 4.43 7.88
C GLY A 48 -15.98 4.78 6.65
N ASN A 49 -15.02 5.68 6.83
CA ASN A 49 -14.21 6.17 5.73
C ASN A 49 -13.23 5.09 5.23
N ILE A 50 -13.15 4.91 3.91
CA ILE A 50 -12.12 4.07 3.29
C ILE A 50 -10.89 4.94 3.05
N VAL A 51 -9.74 4.55 3.59
CA VAL A 51 -8.53 5.38 3.61
C VAL A 51 -7.46 4.84 2.66
N ALA A 52 -6.86 5.74 1.87
CA ALA A 52 -5.62 5.49 1.14
C ALA A 52 -4.52 6.43 1.61
N ARG A 53 -3.31 5.89 1.77
CA ARG A 53 -2.12 6.67 2.08
C ARG A 53 -0.85 5.91 1.78
N ASP A 54 0.20 6.65 1.46
CA ASP A 54 1.56 6.16 1.51
C ASP A 54 2.55 7.31 1.68
N ASN A 55 3.80 6.96 1.97
CA ASN A 55 4.90 7.89 2.04
C ASN A 55 5.39 8.21 0.62
N PHE A 56 5.78 9.47 0.39
CA PHE A 56 6.46 9.87 -0.83
C PHE A 56 7.89 9.31 -0.85
N ASN A 57 8.41 9.05 -2.05
CA ASN A 57 9.83 8.75 -2.21
C ASN A 57 10.69 10.03 -2.10
N TYR A 58 12.01 9.89 -2.11
CA TYR A 58 12.93 11.01 -1.86
C TYR A 58 12.80 12.14 -2.90
N SER A 59 12.56 11.81 -4.18
CA SER A 59 12.43 12.82 -5.24
C SER A 59 11.12 13.59 -5.16
N GLU A 60 10.05 12.96 -4.69
CA GLU A 60 8.72 13.57 -4.52
C GLU A 60 8.65 14.53 -3.33
N LYS A 61 9.33 14.21 -2.22
CA LYS A 61 9.34 15.07 -1.01
C LYS A 61 9.82 16.49 -1.31
N GLY A 62 10.85 16.63 -2.15
CA GLY A 62 11.46 17.91 -2.52
C GLY A 62 10.68 18.78 -3.52
N THR A 63 9.47 18.40 -3.91
CA THR A 63 8.68 19.12 -4.93
C THR A 63 7.78 20.21 -4.32
N SER A 64 7.05 20.97 -5.15
CA SER A 64 6.09 21.98 -4.66
C SER A 64 4.82 21.34 -4.05
N SER A 65 4.11 22.02 -3.13
CA SER A 65 2.88 21.43 -2.55
C SER A 65 1.83 21.08 -3.60
N THR A 66 1.56 21.95 -4.58
CA THR A 66 0.62 21.64 -5.68
C THR A 66 1.02 20.40 -6.48
N TYR A 67 2.31 20.11 -6.61
CA TYR A 67 2.78 18.88 -7.25
C TYR A 67 2.46 17.65 -6.39
N ARG A 68 2.78 17.71 -5.09
CA ARG A 68 2.48 16.63 -4.14
C ARG A 68 0.98 16.37 -4.00
N GLU A 69 0.15 17.41 -4.03
CA GLU A 69 -1.30 17.27 -3.94
C GLU A 69 -1.92 16.72 -5.25
N LEU A 70 -1.35 17.05 -6.42
CA LEU A 70 -1.72 16.35 -7.66
C LEU A 70 -1.29 14.88 -7.63
N LEU A 71 -0.14 14.56 -7.04
CA LEU A 71 0.25 13.17 -6.80
C LEU A 71 -0.69 12.48 -5.82
N ALA A 72 -1.16 13.17 -4.77
CA ALA A 72 -2.17 12.62 -3.87
C ALA A 72 -3.41 12.20 -4.63
N VAL A 73 -3.89 13.02 -5.59
CA VAL A 73 -5.03 12.66 -6.46
C VAL A 73 -4.70 11.43 -7.30
N LYS A 74 -3.56 11.43 -8.00
CA LYS A 74 -3.12 10.33 -8.86
C LYS A 74 -3.04 9.02 -8.08
N TYR A 75 -2.28 8.98 -6.99
CA TYR A 75 -2.08 7.76 -6.21
C TYR A 75 -3.37 7.28 -5.56
N SER A 76 -4.23 8.19 -5.12
CA SER A 76 -5.53 7.83 -4.56
C SER A 76 -6.45 7.21 -5.61
N LEU A 77 -6.46 7.71 -6.85
CA LEU A 77 -7.17 7.06 -7.96
C LEU A 77 -6.60 5.69 -8.29
N GLU A 78 -5.27 5.53 -8.31
CA GLU A 78 -4.61 4.24 -8.51
C GLU A 78 -4.90 3.25 -7.36
N SER A 79 -5.07 3.75 -6.14
CA SER A 79 -5.34 2.93 -4.96
C SER A 79 -6.79 2.46 -4.91
N PHE A 80 -7.73 3.34 -5.27
CA PHE A 80 -9.16 3.09 -5.20
C PHE A 80 -9.78 2.64 -6.53
N TYR A 81 -8.97 2.30 -7.54
CA TYR A 81 -9.48 2.05 -8.89
C TYR A 81 -10.65 1.06 -8.91
N SER A 82 -10.58 -0.03 -8.13
CA SER A 82 -11.64 -1.05 -8.05
C SER A 82 -12.94 -0.52 -7.43
N LEU A 83 -12.86 0.46 -6.53
CA LEU A 83 -14.00 1.10 -5.88
C LEU A 83 -14.60 2.24 -6.71
N LEU A 84 -13.77 2.89 -7.53
CA LEU A 84 -14.15 4.05 -8.33
C LEU A 84 -14.45 3.72 -9.80
N THR A 85 -14.16 2.51 -10.25
CA THR A 85 -14.44 2.08 -11.63
C THR A 85 -15.93 2.27 -11.97
N ASN A 86 -16.20 2.88 -13.12
CA ASN A 86 -17.53 3.28 -13.59
C ASN A 86 -18.26 4.33 -12.73
N GLN A 87 -17.61 5.00 -11.77
CA GLN A 87 -18.25 5.96 -10.87
C GLN A 87 -18.15 7.41 -11.35
N LYS A 88 -19.08 8.25 -10.86
CA LYS A 88 -18.98 9.72 -10.94
C LYS A 88 -18.60 10.26 -9.57
N ILE A 89 -17.42 10.84 -9.49
CA ILE A 89 -16.78 11.18 -8.21
C ILE A 89 -16.69 12.70 -8.04
N LEU A 90 -17.04 13.18 -6.85
CA LEU A 90 -16.73 14.54 -6.42
C LEU A 90 -15.44 14.51 -5.60
N TRP A 91 -14.43 15.24 -6.07
CA TRP A 91 -13.11 15.28 -5.47
C TRP A 91 -12.88 16.61 -4.76
N HIS A 92 -12.68 16.54 -3.46
CA HIS A 92 -12.38 17.68 -2.62
C HIS A 92 -10.89 17.83 -2.34
N SER A 93 -10.41 19.07 -2.47
CA SER A 93 -9.05 19.49 -2.13
C SER A 93 -9.11 20.93 -1.61
N ASP A 94 -8.23 21.26 -0.68
CA ASP A 94 -8.06 22.62 -0.15
C ASP A 94 -7.15 23.52 -1.01
N ASN A 95 -6.69 23.02 -2.16
CA ASN A 95 -5.90 23.80 -3.11
C ASN A 95 -6.65 24.07 -4.41
N THR A 96 -6.93 25.34 -4.64
CA THR A 96 -7.60 25.82 -5.85
C THR A 96 -6.83 25.48 -7.13
N ASN A 97 -5.49 25.40 -7.07
CA ASN A 97 -4.66 25.03 -8.21
C ASN A 97 -4.89 23.57 -8.62
N VAL A 98 -5.02 22.66 -7.66
CA VAL A 98 -5.27 21.24 -7.93
C VAL A 98 -6.62 21.07 -8.62
N ALA A 99 -7.67 21.67 -8.05
CA ALA A 99 -9.01 21.64 -8.62
C ALA A 99 -9.02 22.17 -10.06
N ARG A 100 -8.37 23.31 -10.30
CA ARG A 100 -8.25 23.93 -11.63
C ARG A 100 -7.44 23.06 -12.60
N ILE A 101 -6.29 22.54 -12.19
CA ILE A 101 -5.39 21.77 -13.06
C ILE A 101 -6.06 20.48 -13.54
N ILE A 102 -6.83 19.81 -12.70
CA ILE A 102 -7.55 18.59 -13.10
C ILE A 102 -8.63 18.90 -14.14
N GLN A 103 -9.30 20.06 -14.05
CA GLN A 103 -10.37 20.44 -14.98
C GLN A 103 -9.84 20.91 -16.35
N ILE A 104 -8.80 21.74 -16.36
CA ILE A 104 -8.37 22.43 -17.59
C ILE A 104 -6.88 22.23 -17.96
N GLY A 105 -6.13 21.50 -17.13
CA GLY A 105 -4.70 21.31 -17.28
C GLY A 105 -3.84 22.45 -16.72
N SER A 106 -2.53 22.34 -16.94
CA SER A 106 -1.50 23.29 -16.51
C SER A 106 -0.59 23.70 -17.66
N ARG A 107 -0.05 24.91 -17.57
CA ARG A 107 1.03 25.38 -18.46
C ARG A 107 2.39 24.85 -18.06
N LYS A 108 2.56 24.44 -16.79
CA LYS A 108 3.82 23.89 -16.26
C LYS A 108 3.94 22.43 -16.71
N PRO A 109 4.97 22.04 -17.48
CA PRO A 109 5.07 20.69 -18.03
C PRO A 109 4.98 19.57 -16.99
N HIS A 110 5.63 19.73 -15.84
CA HIS A 110 5.61 18.72 -14.77
C HIS A 110 4.21 18.52 -14.16
N LEU A 111 3.43 19.60 -13.95
CA LEU A 111 2.04 19.49 -13.48
C LEU A 111 1.11 18.96 -14.57
N GLN A 112 1.35 19.37 -15.83
CA GLN A 112 0.57 18.88 -16.97
C GLN A 112 0.73 17.38 -17.16
N ASN A 113 1.93 16.84 -16.95
CA ASN A 113 2.16 15.41 -17.05
C ASN A 113 1.34 14.62 -16.01
N ILE A 114 1.29 15.09 -14.75
CA ILE A 114 0.43 14.45 -13.73
C ILE A 114 -1.05 14.59 -14.09
N ALA A 115 -1.49 15.76 -14.57
CA ALA A 115 -2.87 15.95 -15.01
C ALA A 115 -3.25 14.98 -16.15
N LEU A 116 -2.34 14.73 -17.08
CA LEU A 116 -2.54 13.74 -18.15
C LEU A 116 -2.57 12.30 -17.62
N ASP A 117 -1.75 11.96 -16.62
CA ASP A 117 -1.78 10.65 -15.96
C ASP A 117 -3.13 10.44 -15.25
N ILE A 118 -3.60 11.43 -14.50
CA ILE A 118 -4.93 11.42 -13.86
C ILE A 118 -6.02 11.24 -14.92
N PHE A 119 -5.97 12.00 -16.01
CA PHE A 119 -6.94 11.89 -17.10
C PHE A 119 -6.94 10.48 -17.70
N LYS A 120 -5.76 9.90 -17.99
CA LYS A 120 -5.64 8.53 -18.51
C LYS A 120 -6.18 7.47 -17.54
N LEU A 121 -5.96 7.64 -16.23
CA LEU A 121 -6.54 6.75 -15.22
C LEU A 121 -8.07 6.82 -15.24
N CYS A 122 -8.62 8.03 -15.28
CA CYS A 122 -10.06 8.25 -15.39
C CYS A 122 -10.64 7.60 -16.65
N LEU A 123 -9.97 7.74 -17.80
CA LEU A 123 -10.37 7.07 -19.03
C LEU A 123 -10.32 5.55 -18.91
N LYS A 124 -9.21 5.01 -18.40
CA LYS A 124 -8.99 3.56 -18.29
C LYS A 124 -10.04 2.87 -17.43
N PHE A 125 -10.47 3.52 -16.35
CA PHE A 125 -11.42 2.96 -15.39
C PHE A 125 -12.84 3.53 -15.51
N ASP A 126 -13.12 4.29 -16.58
CA ASP A 126 -14.40 4.94 -16.87
C ASP A 126 -14.93 5.76 -15.66
N ILE A 127 -14.05 6.57 -15.08
CA ILE A 127 -14.30 7.44 -13.93
C ILE A 127 -14.58 8.86 -14.43
N GLU A 128 -15.70 9.44 -14.01
CA GLU A 128 -16.00 10.85 -14.24
C GLU A 128 -15.63 11.64 -12.98
N ILE A 129 -14.50 12.37 -13.03
CA ILE A 129 -14.02 13.18 -11.91
C ILE A 129 -14.48 14.63 -12.02
N THR A 130 -15.17 15.13 -11.00
CA THR A 130 -15.46 16.55 -10.80
C THR A 130 -14.69 17.03 -9.59
N THR A 131 -13.88 18.08 -9.71
CA THR A 131 -13.13 18.64 -8.59
C THR A 131 -13.82 19.86 -8.00
N GLN A 132 -13.78 20.00 -6.68
CA GLN A 132 -14.29 21.15 -5.96
C GLN A 132 -13.32 21.56 -4.86
N TRP A 133 -12.95 22.84 -4.88
CA TRP A 133 -12.17 23.42 -3.78
C TRP A 133 -13.03 23.52 -2.52
N ILE A 134 -12.43 23.19 -1.37
CA ILE A 134 -13.04 23.38 -0.05
C ILE A 134 -12.09 24.15 0.87
N PRO A 135 -12.61 24.92 1.84
CA PRO A 135 -11.78 25.50 2.87
C PRO A 135 -11.04 24.43 3.70
N ARG A 136 -9.83 24.75 4.17
CA ARG A 136 -8.93 23.80 4.85
C ARG A 136 -9.54 23.22 6.13
N GLU A 137 -10.37 23.99 6.83
CA GLU A 137 -11.12 23.55 8.00
C GLU A 137 -12.05 22.36 7.72
N TYR A 138 -12.48 22.16 6.48
CA TYR A 138 -13.28 21.00 6.06
C TYR A 138 -12.42 19.83 5.53
N ASN A 139 -11.11 20.02 5.36
CA ASN A 139 -10.18 18.99 4.86
C ASN A 139 -9.27 18.39 5.95
N GLN A 140 -9.61 18.60 7.23
CA GLN A 140 -8.76 18.21 8.37
C GLN A 140 -8.46 16.71 8.42
N ILE A 141 -9.42 15.86 8.05
CA ILE A 141 -9.23 14.40 8.05
C ILE A 141 -8.16 14.00 7.02
N ALA A 142 -8.21 14.55 5.81
CA ALA A 142 -7.21 14.24 4.79
C ALA A 142 -5.81 14.76 5.20
N ASP A 143 -5.74 15.94 5.80
CA ASP A 143 -4.49 16.52 6.34
C ASP A 143 -3.89 15.68 7.49
N GLN A 144 -4.73 15.11 8.36
CA GLN A 144 -4.27 14.18 9.39
C GLN A 144 -3.74 12.87 8.78
N ILE A 145 -4.44 12.31 7.79
CA ILE A 145 -4.01 11.08 7.10
C ILE A 145 -2.69 11.32 6.37
N SER A 146 -2.53 12.46 5.69
CA SER A 146 -1.31 12.80 4.93
C SER A 146 -0.08 12.98 5.82
N LYS A 147 -0.29 13.30 7.10
CA LYS A 147 0.75 13.47 8.13
C LYS A 147 0.96 12.23 9.00
N TYR A 148 0.15 11.18 8.82
CA TYR A 148 0.25 9.96 9.61
C TYR A 148 1.64 9.32 9.45
N ILE A 149 2.23 8.95 10.59
CA ILE A 149 3.51 8.26 10.66
C ILE A 149 3.25 6.85 11.13
N ASP A 150 3.59 5.87 10.30
CA ASP A 150 3.57 4.46 10.69
C ASP A 150 4.94 4.07 11.24
N TYR A 151 5.03 3.86 12.56
CA TYR A 151 6.27 3.46 13.21
C TYR A 151 6.61 1.97 12.97
N ASP A 152 5.62 1.19 12.55
CA ASP A 152 5.76 -0.22 12.23
C ASP A 152 6.02 -0.47 10.72
N ASP A 153 6.16 0.60 9.92
CA ASP A 153 6.58 0.53 8.51
C ASP A 153 8.11 0.38 8.41
N TRP A 154 8.57 -0.85 8.65
CA TRP A 154 9.95 -1.27 8.51
C TRP A 154 10.08 -2.53 7.65
N SER A 155 11.27 -2.73 7.09
CA SER A 155 11.62 -3.86 6.24
C SER A 155 13.11 -4.17 6.39
N ILE A 156 13.62 -5.17 5.66
CA ILE A 156 15.04 -5.54 5.63
C ILE A 156 15.67 -5.15 4.29
N ASP A 157 16.99 -5.15 4.17
CA ASP A 157 17.68 -4.95 2.91
C ASP A 157 17.41 -6.08 1.89
N TYR A 158 17.73 -5.83 0.62
CA TYR A 158 17.48 -6.79 -0.47
C TYR A 158 18.44 -7.97 -0.45
N GLU A 159 19.66 -7.82 0.07
CA GLU A 159 20.66 -8.88 0.14
C GLU A 159 20.21 -9.96 1.13
N SER A 160 19.84 -9.56 2.34
CA SER A 160 19.25 -10.41 3.37
C SER A 160 17.96 -11.07 2.89
N PHE A 161 17.07 -10.32 2.24
CA PHE A 161 15.85 -10.89 1.66
C PHE A 161 16.15 -11.94 0.59
N SER A 162 17.12 -11.68 -0.29
CA SER A 162 17.53 -12.62 -1.33
C SER A 162 18.13 -13.89 -0.74
N TYR A 163 18.96 -13.76 0.29
CA TYR A 163 19.54 -14.91 1.00
C TYR A 163 18.46 -15.80 1.65
N ILE A 164 17.41 -15.19 2.22
CA ILE A 164 16.25 -15.94 2.72
C ILE A 164 15.54 -16.69 1.57
N GLN A 165 15.35 -16.05 0.41
CA GLN A 165 14.73 -16.71 -0.75
C GLN A 165 15.56 -17.87 -1.30
N GLU A 166 16.89 -17.74 -1.34
CA GLU A 166 17.78 -18.83 -1.72
C GLU A 166 17.64 -20.03 -0.79
N LYS A 167 17.43 -19.78 0.51
CA LYS A 167 17.29 -20.83 1.51
C LYS A 167 15.93 -21.54 1.48
N PHE A 168 14.83 -20.79 1.31
CA PHE A 168 13.48 -21.29 1.53
C PHE A 168 12.60 -21.34 0.28
N GLY A 169 13.02 -20.70 -0.80
CA GLY A 169 12.27 -20.56 -2.04
C GLY A 169 11.80 -19.13 -2.30
N LYS A 170 11.38 -18.88 -3.54
CA LYS A 170 10.94 -17.57 -4.00
C LYS A 170 9.54 -17.25 -3.49
N PHE A 171 9.39 -16.11 -2.80
CA PHE A 171 8.09 -15.66 -2.32
C PHE A 171 7.21 -15.18 -3.47
N THR A 172 5.91 -15.45 -3.35
CA THR A 172 4.92 -15.01 -4.34
C THR A 172 4.06 -13.86 -3.81
N PHE A 173 4.07 -13.62 -2.49
CA PHE A 173 3.23 -12.60 -1.87
C PHE A 173 3.89 -12.00 -0.62
N ASP A 174 3.83 -10.67 -0.49
CA ASP A 174 4.24 -9.92 0.69
C ASP A 174 3.03 -9.48 1.50
N ARG A 175 2.86 -9.99 2.73
CA ARG A 175 1.62 -9.82 3.49
C ARG A 175 1.57 -8.56 4.35
N PHE A 176 2.70 -7.89 4.59
CA PHE A 176 2.77 -6.76 5.52
C PHE A 176 3.63 -5.65 4.94
N ALA A 177 3.20 -5.13 3.79
CA ALA A 177 3.98 -4.15 3.04
C ALA A 177 3.24 -2.83 2.80
N SER A 178 4.00 -1.87 2.30
CA SER A 178 3.56 -0.60 1.72
C SER A 178 4.03 -0.53 0.27
N TYR A 179 3.57 0.48 -0.47
CA TYR A 179 4.03 0.72 -1.83
C TYR A 179 5.56 0.85 -1.88
N THR A 180 6.16 1.45 -0.85
CA THR A 180 7.59 1.78 -0.83
C THR A 180 8.48 0.66 -0.29
N ASN A 181 7.95 -0.25 0.54
CA ASN A 181 8.76 -1.24 1.25
C ASN A 181 8.62 -2.69 0.73
N ARG A 182 7.64 -2.94 -0.17
CA ARG A 182 7.28 -4.29 -0.64
C ARG A 182 8.50 -5.05 -1.17
N LYS A 183 8.54 -6.35 -0.90
CA LYS A 183 9.60 -7.25 -1.37
C LYS A 183 9.27 -8.01 -2.65
N VAL A 184 7.99 -8.11 -2.97
CA VAL A 184 7.51 -8.71 -4.22
C VAL A 184 6.37 -7.86 -4.80
N ASP A 185 6.04 -8.10 -6.06
CA ASP A 185 5.04 -7.30 -6.78
C ASP A 185 3.61 -7.48 -6.25
N SER A 186 3.28 -8.68 -5.77
CA SER A 186 1.97 -8.97 -5.16
C SER A 186 2.05 -8.76 -3.65
N PHE A 187 1.31 -7.79 -3.13
CA PHE A 187 1.39 -7.44 -1.71
C PHE A 187 0.07 -6.96 -1.11
N ASN A 188 -0.05 -7.09 0.21
CA ASN A 188 -1.10 -6.51 1.03
C ASN A 188 -0.55 -5.34 1.85
N SER A 189 -1.43 -4.39 2.15
CA SER A 189 -1.07 -3.17 2.89
C SER A 189 -2.07 -2.83 3.98
N LYS A 190 -1.64 -2.01 4.95
CA LYS A 190 -2.50 -1.55 6.05
C LYS A 190 -3.59 -0.59 5.57
N PHE A 191 -3.25 0.28 4.62
CA PHE A 191 -4.17 1.22 3.97
C PHE A 191 -4.12 1.01 2.45
N TYR A 192 -5.12 1.51 1.74
CA TYR A 192 -5.08 1.48 0.28
C TYR A 192 -3.85 2.28 -0.21
N CYS A 193 -3.10 1.71 -1.14
CA CYS A 193 -1.99 2.36 -1.82
C CYS A 193 -1.84 1.78 -3.23
N PRO A 194 -1.12 2.44 -4.16
CA PRO A 194 -1.01 1.96 -5.54
C PRO A 194 -0.50 0.53 -5.61
N GLY A 195 -1.21 -0.33 -6.33
CA GLY A 195 -0.81 -1.72 -6.56
C GLY A 195 -1.08 -2.68 -5.40
N THR A 196 -1.64 -2.24 -4.28
CA THR A 196 -2.08 -3.18 -3.23
C THR A 196 -3.14 -4.13 -3.76
N LEU A 197 -3.01 -5.43 -3.43
CA LEU A 197 -3.98 -6.46 -3.80
C LEU A 197 -5.01 -6.72 -2.71
N GLY A 198 -4.89 -6.04 -1.56
CA GLY A 198 -5.85 -6.11 -0.48
C GLY A 198 -5.39 -5.30 0.71
N VAL A 199 -6.33 -4.62 1.36
CA VAL A 199 -6.11 -3.93 2.63
C VAL A 199 -6.48 -4.84 3.78
N ASP A 200 -5.78 -4.69 4.90
CA ASP A 200 -5.87 -5.61 6.03
C ASP A 200 -5.60 -7.07 5.62
N SER A 201 -4.33 -7.46 5.79
CA SER A 201 -3.82 -8.76 5.35
C SER A 201 -4.60 -9.95 5.91
N PHE A 202 -5.22 -9.79 7.08
CA PHE A 202 -5.99 -10.83 7.76
C PHE A 202 -7.37 -11.07 7.14
N THR A 203 -7.80 -10.23 6.20
CA THR A 203 -9.03 -10.45 5.44
C THR A 203 -8.81 -11.30 4.18
N CYS A 204 -7.55 -11.55 3.83
CA CYS A 204 -7.15 -12.21 2.59
C CYS A 204 -6.80 -13.70 2.81
N ASP A 205 -7.07 -14.55 1.82
CA ASP A 205 -6.62 -15.94 1.84
C ASP A 205 -5.11 -16.06 1.52
N TRP A 206 -4.41 -16.84 2.35
CA TRP A 206 -2.97 -17.06 2.25
C TRP A 206 -2.59 -18.45 1.71
N SER A 207 -3.57 -19.32 1.43
CA SER A 207 -3.36 -20.74 1.11
C SER A 207 -2.57 -20.99 -0.19
N ASN A 208 -2.88 -20.24 -1.25
CA ASN A 208 -2.38 -20.46 -2.61
C ASN A 208 -1.04 -19.78 -2.93
N HIS A 209 -0.35 -19.27 -1.91
CA HIS A 209 0.86 -18.47 -2.07
C HIS A 209 1.97 -18.95 -1.16
N PHE A 210 3.21 -18.67 -1.56
CA PHE A 210 4.34 -18.73 -0.64
C PHE A 210 4.56 -17.33 -0.05
N ASN A 211 4.22 -17.20 1.23
CA ASN A 211 4.04 -15.90 1.87
C ASN A 211 5.34 -15.41 2.52
N TRP A 212 5.74 -14.18 2.22
CA TRP A 212 6.68 -13.41 3.03
C TRP A 212 5.89 -12.71 4.15
N LEU A 213 6.25 -13.01 5.40
CA LEU A 213 5.55 -12.53 6.59
C LEU A 213 6.53 -11.72 7.43
N CYS A 214 6.45 -10.41 7.33
CA CYS A 214 7.24 -9.45 8.12
C CYS A 214 6.31 -8.50 8.89
N PRO A 215 5.46 -9.04 9.80
CA PRO A 215 4.44 -8.23 10.47
C PRO A 215 5.04 -7.28 11.52
N PRO A 216 4.31 -6.21 11.89
CA PRO A 216 4.53 -5.51 13.14
C PRO A 216 4.62 -6.49 14.32
N ILE A 217 5.48 -6.19 15.29
CA ILE A 217 5.78 -7.13 16.39
C ILE A 217 4.52 -7.52 17.16
N SER A 218 3.58 -6.60 17.35
CA SER A 218 2.30 -6.84 18.02
C SER A 218 1.36 -7.81 17.28
N LEU A 219 1.56 -8.04 15.99
CA LEU A 219 0.68 -8.85 15.12
C LEU A 219 1.24 -10.24 14.80
N ILE A 220 2.37 -10.63 15.37
CA ILE A 220 2.99 -11.94 15.12
C ILE A 220 2.06 -13.09 15.55
N GLY A 221 1.38 -12.96 16.69
CA GLY A 221 0.42 -13.97 17.16
C GLY A 221 -0.73 -14.17 16.17
N ASP A 222 -1.35 -13.07 15.74
CA ASP A 222 -2.43 -13.08 14.76
C ASP A 222 -1.96 -13.62 13.40
N THR A 223 -0.73 -13.31 13.00
CA THR A 223 -0.08 -13.84 11.79
C THR A 223 0.03 -15.36 11.81
N LEU A 224 0.44 -15.94 12.95
CA LEU A 224 0.51 -17.40 13.10
C LEU A 224 -0.89 -18.02 13.04
N GLN A 225 -1.86 -17.44 13.73
CA GLN A 225 -3.23 -17.95 13.76
C GLN A 225 -3.90 -17.87 12.38
N HIS A 226 -3.68 -16.78 11.66
CA HIS A 226 -4.26 -16.59 10.33
C HIS A 226 -3.61 -17.51 9.29
N LEU A 227 -2.28 -17.63 9.28
CA LEU A 227 -1.59 -18.57 8.40
C LEU A 227 -2.06 -20.02 8.64
N LYS A 228 -2.26 -20.40 9.91
CA LYS A 228 -2.83 -21.69 10.30
C LYS A 228 -4.26 -21.85 9.77
N SER A 229 -5.10 -20.83 9.95
CA SER A 229 -6.51 -20.87 9.52
C SER A 229 -6.65 -20.99 8.00
N CYS A 230 -5.78 -20.32 7.25
CA CYS A 230 -5.69 -20.46 5.79
C CYS A 230 -5.01 -21.76 5.32
N LYS A 231 -4.49 -22.61 6.22
CA LYS A 231 -3.66 -23.77 5.86
C LYS A 231 -2.48 -23.38 4.94
N GLY A 232 -1.95 -22.18 5.16
CA GLY A 232 -0.93 -21.58 4.32
C GLY A 232 0.49 -22.01 4.70
N LYS A 233 1.44 -21.58 3.87
CA LYS A 233 2.88 -21.74 4.13
C LYS A 233 3.63 -20.45 3.79
N GLY A 234 4.76 -20.25 4.44
CA GLY A 234 5.52 -19.02 4.27
C GLY A 234 6.74 -18.93 5.17
N VAL A 235 7.43 -17.80 5.11
CA VAL A 235 8.52 -17.49 6.03
C VAL A 235 8.12 -16.32 6.91
N LEU A 236 8.09 -16.58 8.21
CA LEU A 236 7.92 -15.57 9.25
C LEU A 236 9.29 -15.02 9.65
N PHE A 237 9.49 -13.74 9.40
CA PHE A 237 10.68 -13.01 9.80
C PHE A 237 10.40 -12.18 11.05
N VAL A 238 11.13 -12.47 12.13
CA VAL A 238 10.98 -11.81 13.43
C VAL A 238 12.35 -11.60 14.10
N PRO A 239 12.47 -10.65 15.04
CA PRO A 239 13.65 -10.55 15.89
C PRO A 239 13.87 -11.84 16.70
N LEU A 240 15.11 -12.19 16.98
CA LEU A 240 15.44 -13.31 17.85
C LEU A 240 15.35 -12.88 19.33
N TRP A 241 14.14 -12.58 19.80
CA TRP A 241 13.90 -12.15 21.18
C TRP A 241 13.21 -13.24 22.01
N ARG A 242 14.01 -13.99 22.78
CA ARG A 242 13.52 -15.11 23.59
C ARG A 242 12.53 -14.71 24.70
N SER A 243 12.57 -13.45 25.13
CA SER A 243 11.66 -12.90 26.15
C SER A 243 10.40 -12.25 25.56
N ALA A 244 10.25 -12.20 24.24
CA ALA A 244 9.09 -11.59 23.60
C ALA A 244 7.85 -12.49 23.69
N TYR A 245 6.66 -11.88 23.69
CA TYR A 245 5.38 -12.59 23.87
C TYR A 245 5.12 -13.66 22.80
N TYR A 246 5.66 -13.48 21.59
CA TYR A 246 5.48 -14.44 20.49
C TYR A 246 6.43 -15.64 20.60
N TRP A 247 7.49 -15.56 21.41
CA TRP A 247 8.50 -16.63 21.49
C TRP A 247 7.91 -17.98 21.97
N PRO A 248 7.04 -18.01 23.00
CA PRO A 248 6.33 -19.24 23.38
C PRO A 248 5.29 -19.72 22.36
N LEU A 249 4.93 -18.92 21.35
CA LEU A 249 4.00 -19.33 20.29
C LEU A 249 4.69 -20.13 19.17
N ILE A 250 6.02 -19.99 19.06
CA ILE A 250 6.85 -20.66 18.05
C ILE A 250 7.77 -21.72 18.65
N THR A 251 7.88 -21.81 19.98
CA THR A 251 8.72 -22.78 20.67
C THR A 251 7.94 -23.57 21.72
N LYS A 252 8.33 -24.83 21.92
CA LYS A 252 7.83 -25.72 22.97
C LYS A 252 8.53 -25.41 24.30
N LYS A 253 7.96 -25.91 25.41
CA LYS A 253 8.56 -25.80 26.76
C LYS A 253 9.99 -26.34 26.84
N GLU A 254 10.34 -27.31 26.00
CA GLU A 254 11.66 -27.95 25.90
C GLU A 254 12.69 -27.08 25.15
N GLY A 255 12.29 -25.91 24.62
CA GLY A 255 13.17 -24.99 23.89
C GLY A 255 13.37 -25.34 22.41
N THR A 256 12.71 -26.39 21.92
CA THR A 256 12.62 -26.75 20.50
C THR A 256 11.52 -25.97 19.79
N PHE A 257 11.59 -25.84 18.46
CA PHE A 257 10.52 -25.18 17.70
C PHE A 257 9.26 -26.03 17.63
N GLU A 258 8.12 -25.37 17.43
CA GLU A 258 6.84 -26.05 17.20
C GLU A 258 6.86 -26.91 15.92
N SER A 259 5.98 -27.91 15.86
CA SER A 259 5.99 -28.91 14.77
C SER A 259 5.68 -28.33 13.39
N PHE A 260 5.03 -27.17 13.32
CA PHE A 260 4.75 -26.45 12.08
C PHE A 260 5.95 -25.64 11.56
N VAL A 261 7.04 -25.58 12.32
CA VAL A 261 8.29 -24.92 11.91
C VAL A 261 9.20 -25.97 11.26
N SER A 262 9.27 -25.97 9.93
CA SER A 262 10.02 -26.98 9.16
C SER A 262 11.49 -26.59 8.92
N GLY A 263 11.86 -25.35 9.23
CA GLY A 263 13.24 -24.87 9.09
C GLY A 263 13.40 -23.44 9.59
N TYR A 264 14.64 -23.03 9.83
CA TYR A 264 14.95 -21.68 10.26
C TYR A 264 16.31 -21.20 9.75
N LEU A 265 16.48 -19.88 9.72
CA LEU A 265 17.72 -19.19 9.37
C LEU A 265 17.90 -18.00 10.31
N ILE A 266 19.04 -17.94 10.99
CA ILE A 266 19.42 -16.81 11.83
C ILE A 266 20.32 -15.89 11.01
N LEU A 267 20.02 -14.60 11.01
CA LEU A 267 20.75 -13.58 10.26
C LEU A 267 20.65 -12.21 10.94
N GLN A 268 21.53 -11.29 10.54
CA GLN A 268 21.55 -9.91 11.03
C GLN A 268 21.42 -8.96 9.83
N PRO A 269 20.19 -8.62 9.42
CA PRO A 269 19.99 -7.77 8.25
C PRO A 269 20.24 -6.29 8.57
N TYR A 270 20.39 -5.50 7.52
CA TYR A 270 20.26 -4.05 7.60
C TYR A 270 18.78 -3.69 7.51
N PHE A 271 18.24 -3.04 8.54
CA PHE A 271 16.83 -2.66 8.56
C PHE A 271 16.57 -1.33 7.85
N LEU A 272 15.47 -1.28 7.10
CA LEU A 272 15.00 -0.12 6.36
C LEU A 272 13.73 0.40 7.03
N SER A 273 13.78 1.63 7.57
CA SER A 273 12.58 2.32 8.06
C SER A 273 12.66 3.83 7.78
N ASN A 274 11.50 4.40 7.45
CA ASN A 274 11.33 5.83 7.23
C ASN A 274 11.25 6.64 8.54
N CYS A 275 11.09 5.94 9.67
CA CYS A 275 10.89 6.52 10.99
C CYS A 275 12.11 6.30 11.90
N SER A 276 12.19 6.99 13.03
CA SER A 276 13.09 6.56 14.10
C SER A 276 12.43 5.38 14.80
N SER A 277 12.96 4.18 14.60
CA SER A 277 12.47 2.93 15.18
C SER A 277 13.65 2.03 15.53
N LEU A 278 13.37 0.95 16.28
CA LEU A 278 14.34 -0.12 16.55
C LEU A 278 14.79 -0.85 15.28
N PHE A 279 14.01 -0.75 14.20
CA PHE A 279 14.24 -1.40 12.92
C PHE A 279 14.80 -0.41 11.90
N LYS A 280 15.94 0.19 12.23
CA LYS A 280 16.66 1.09 11.32
C LYS A 280 18.16 0.88 11.40
N GLY A 281 18.77 0.56 10.26
CA GLY A 281 20.19 0.24 10.17
C GLY A 281 20.53 -1.12 10.75
N PHE A 282 21.80 -1.30 11.13
CA PHE A 282 22.23 -2.49 11.85
C PHE A 282 21.79 -2.44 13.31
N THR A 283 21.24 -3.56 13.78
CA THR A 283 20.73 -3.71 15.15
C THR A 283 21.66 -4.56 16.00
N ASN A 284 21.62 -4.39 17.32
CA ASN A 284 22.40 -5.19 18.26
C ASN A 284 21.79 -6.57 18.56
N PHE A 285 20.76 -6.97 17.83
CA PHE A 285 20.09 -8.25 17.96
C PHE A 285 20.08 -8.99 16.62
N ASN A 286 20.13 -10.32 16.69
CA ASN A 286 19.90 -11.18 15.54
C ASN A 286 18.41 -11.26 15.22
N SER A 287 18.10 -11.60 13.99
CA SER A 287 16.76 -11.94 13.53
C SER A 287 16.70 -13.40 13.13
N ILE A 288 15.50 -13.94 13.05
CA ILE A 288 15.23 -15.31 12.62
C ILE A 288 14.12 -15.33 11.57
N ALA A 289 14.41 -16.02 10.47
CA ALA A 289 13.45 -16.38 9.44
C ALA A 289 13.02 -17.84 9.68
N LEU A 290 11.73 -18.05 9.94
CA LEU A 290 11.14 -19.35 10.24
C LEU A 290 10.29 -19.82 9.07
N TYR A 291 10.63 -20.96 8.47
CA TYR A 291 9.76 -21.62 7.50
C TYR A 291 8.59 -22.26 8.23
N LEU A 292 7.39 -21.77 7.97
CA LEU A 292 6.13 -22.25 8.54
C LEU A 292 5.34 -23.02 7.49
N ASP A 293 4.89 -24.22 7.85
CA ASP A 293 4.00 -25.03 7.01
C ASP A 293 2.81 -25.55 7.80
N PHE A 294 1.64 -24.95 7.53
CA PHE A 294 0.36 -25.41 8.09
C PHE A 294 -0.44 -26.25 7.09
N SER A 295 0.07 -26.46 5.87
CA SER A 295 -0.65 -27.23 4.83
C SER A 295 -0.64 -28.73 5.07
N SER A 296 0.33 -29.23 5.85
CA SER A 296 0.59 -30.66 6.07
C SER A 296 0.03 -31.22 7.38
N LEU A 297 -0.56 -30.39 8.25
CA LEU A 297 -0.94 -30.76 9.62
C LEU A 297 -2.20 -31.64 9.75
N GLU A 298 -2.94 -31.91 8.68
CA GLU A 298 -4.21 -32.69 8.74
C GLU A 298 -4.06 -34.21 8.52
N LYS A 299 -2.86 -34.77 8.34
CA LYS A 299 -2.72 -36.23 8.21
C LYS A 299 -2.68 -37.01 9.53
N THR A 300 -2.78 -36.34 10.68
CA THR A 300 -2.73 -36.98 12.00
C THR A 300 -3.83 -36.47 12.92
N SER A 301 -5.10 -36.71 12.58
CA SER A 301 -6.20 -36.75 13.58
C SER A 301 -7.55 -37.21 12.99
N LYS A 302 -7.65 -38.50 12.67
CA LYS A 302 -8.68 -39.47 13.13
C LYS A 302 -8.58 -40.75 12.33
#